data_AF-A0A976LEG8-F1
#
_entry.id   AF-A0A976LEG8-F1
#
_cell.length_a   1.000
_cell.length_b   1.000
_cell.length_c   1.000
_cell.angle_alpha   90.00
_cell.angle_beta   90.00
_cell.angle_gamma   90.00
#
_symmetry.space_group_name_H-M   'P 1'
#
loop_
_entity.id
_entity.type
_entity.pdbx_description
1 polymer ?
#
loop_
_entity_poly.entity_id
_entity_poly.type
_entity_poly.pdbx_seq_one_letter_code
_entity_poly.pdbx_strand_id
1 'polypeptide(L)'
;MNILTRRLLPIIVMVLIWSDVATLPAADPFGPSVTDLTLEQAVKLAGTQGDLELSHLRVLPPQVAAMLARSTGSIQLNGLASLSPESAAALSQPDAFLELDGLTELPLDTARALITATNPRSLTLRGLQSISDEVAELMGQHSGYLRLSGLESVTDRQIELLTEHRGFLGLSGLQQLSERAAKAIGQHEGILGLNGLTSLSPEAAVALAPHAQFIRMDGLK
;
A
#
# COMPACT_ATOMS: atom_id res chain seq x y z
N MET A 1 -56.67 -49.94 -12.90
CA MET A 1 -55.46 -50.76 -13.07
C MET A 1 -54.47 -49.97 -13.91
N ASN A 2 -53.23 -49.86 -13.44
CA ASN A 2 -52.04 -49.24 -14.04
C ASN A 2 -51.76 -47.73 -13.81
N ILE A 3 -50.87 -47.56 -12.82
CA ILE A 3 -49.88 -46.51 -12.57
C ILE A 3 -48.93 -46.36 -13.78
N LEU A 4 -48.50 -45.13 -14.12
CA LEU A 4 -47.16 -44.75 -14.65
C LEU A 4 -47.20 -43.27 -15.08
N THR A 5 -46.73 -42.33 -14.25
CA THR A 5 -45.38 -41.75 -14.19
C THR A 5 -45.11 -40.55 -15.12
N ARG A 6 -44.36 -39.60 -14.52
CA ARG A 6 -43.46 -38.60 -15.12
C ARG A 6 -44.03 -37.23 -15.48
N ARG A 7 -43.93 -36.37 -14.44
CA ARG A 7 -43.58 -34.95 -14.51
C ARG A 7 -42.34 -34.72 -15.39
N LEU A 8 -42.37 -33.65 -16.19
CA LEU A 8 -41.20 -32.85 -16.58
C LEU A 8 -41.64 -31.37 -16.58
N LEU A 9 -40.97 -30.56 -15.76
CA LEU A 9 -41.16 -29.11 -15.60
C LEU A 9 -40.63 -28.34 -16.83
N PRO A 10 -41.17 -27.15 -17.16
CA PRO A 10 -40.49 -26.21 -18.04
C PRO A 10 -39.42 -25.42 -17.27
N ILE A 11 -38.31 -25.17 -17.96
CA ILE A 11 -37.20 -24.32 -17.50
C ILE A 11 -37.65 -22.86 -17.57
N ILE A 12 -37.79 -22.22 -16.41
CA ILE A 12 -37.83 -20.76 -16.26
C ILE A 12 -36.59 -20.40 -15.44
N VAL A 13 -35.59 -19.80 -16.08
CA VAL A 13 -34.46 -19.17 -15.38
C VAL A 13 -34.78 -17.69 -15.30
N MET A 14 -35.22 -17.24 -14.12
CA MET A 14 -35.41 -15.82 -13.80
C MET A 14 -34.95 -15.57 -12.36
N VAL A 15 -33.79 -14.91 -12.28
CA VAL A 15 -33.31 -13.88 -11.33
C VAL A 15 -33.81 -13.89 -9.88
N LEU A 16 -32.84 -13.61 -9.00
CA LEU A 16 -32.90 -13.13 -7.61
C LEU A 16 -32.96 -14.22 -6.54
N ILE A 17 -31.82 -14.43 -5.86
CA ILE A 17 -31.77 -14.16 -4.40
C ILE A 17 -30.38 -13.56 -4.07
N TRP A 18 -30.31 -12.23 -4.05
CA TRP A 18 -29.45 -11.53 -3.11
C TRP A 18 -30.11 -11.67 -1.73
N SER A 19 -29.56 -12.50 -0.87
CA SER A 19 -29.74 -12.39 0.58
C SER A 19 -28.68 -13.25 1.23
N ASP A 20 -27.54 -12.61 1.48
CA ASP A 20 -26.80 -12.71 2.74
C ASP A 20 -25.51 -11.90 2.52
N VAL A 21 -25.65 -10.57 2.57
CA VAL A 21 -24.51 -9.73 2.94
C VAL A 21 -24.27 -10.04 4.42
N ALA A 22 -23.49 -11.10 4.66
CA ALA A 22 -22.85 -11.29 5.93
C ALA A 22 -21.91 -10.10 6.11
N THR A 23 -22.36 -9.09 6.85
CA THR A 23 -21.44 -8.21 7.56
C THR A 23 -20.63 -9.12 8.46
N LEU A 24 -19.46 -9.55 7.98
CA LEU A 24 -18.48 -10.20 8.82
C LEU A 24 -18.17 -9.20 9.95
N PRO A 25 -18.14 -9.64 11.21
CA PRO A 25 -17.61 -8.80 12.28
C PRO A 25 -16.21 -8.34 11.86
N ALA A 26 -15.76 -7.18 12.34
CA ALA A 26 -14.39 -6.66 12.17
C ALA A 26 -13.30 -7.56 12.79
N ALA A 27 -13.61 -8.84 13.04
CA ALA A 27 -12.72 -9.86 13.53
C ALA A 27 -12.24 -10.71 12.35
N ASP A 28 -10.93 -10.73 12.17
CA ASP A 28 -10.18 -11.62 11.29
C ASP A 28 -10.75 -13.07 11.34
N PRO A 29 -11.29 -13.59 10.22
CA PRO A 29 -11.88 -14.94 10.18
C PRO A 29 -10.84 -16.07 10.35
N PHE A 30 -9.54 -15.74 10.39
CA PHE A 30 -8.46 -16.70 10.51
C PHE A 30 -7.59 -16.50 11.77
N GLY A 31 -7.75 -15.37 12.47
CA GLY A 31 -7.00 -15.02 13.66
C GLY A 31 -5.55 -14.57 13.37
N PRO A 32 -4.91 -13.88 14.33
CA PRO A 32 -3.61 -13.19 14.18
C PRO A 32 -2.41 -14.15 14.12
N SER A 33 -2.50 -15.30 13.46
CA SER A 33 -1.44 -16.30 13.41
C SER A 33 -1.32 -17.02 12.07
N VAL A 34 -2.09 -16.63 11.05
CA VAL A 34 -1.94 -17.24 9.72
C VAL A 34 -0.68 -16.75 9.05
N THR A 35 0.30 -17.64 8.98
CA THR A 35 1.59 -17.41 8.30
C THR A 35 1.54 -17.70 6.82
N ASP A 36 0.58 -18.53 6.39
CA ASP A 36 0.42 -18.98 5.01
C ASP A 36 -1.06 -19.12 4.68
N LEU A 37 -1.47 -18.60 3.52
CA LEU A 37 -2.87 -18.61 3.08
C LEU A 37 -3.02 -19.51 1.85
N THR A 38 -3.87 -20.52 1.96
CA THR A 38 -4.23 -21.36 0.82
C THR A 38 -5.15 -20.61 -0.15
N LEU A 39 -5.18 -21.04 -1.42
CA LEU A 39 -6.10 -20.45 -2.40
C LEU A 39 -7.56 -20.56 -1.96
N GLU A 40 -7.97 -21.68 -1.36
CA GLU A 40 -9.34 -21.86 -0.87
C GLU A 40 -9.71 -20.88 0.25
N GLN A 41 -8.77 -20.57 1.14
CA GLN A 41 -8.97 -19.55 2.17
C GLN A 41 -9.03 -18.15 1.55
N ALA A 42 -8.15 -17.85 0.60
CA ALA A 42 -8.14 -16.58 -0.12
C ALA A 42 -9.44 -16.35 -0.92
N VAL A 43 -10.03 -17.42 -1.47
CA VAL A 43 -11.33 -17.37 -2.16
C VAL A 43 -12.45 -16.89 -1.24
N LYS A 44 -12.41 -17.29 0.05
CA LYS A 44 -13.39 -16.83 1.04
C LYS A 44 -13.23 -15.36 1.42
N LEU A 45 -12.01 -14.83 1.27
CA LEU A 45 -11.70 -13.41 1.51
C LEU A 45 -12.00 -12.53 0.30
N ALA A 46 -12.09 -13.10 -0.90
CA ALA A 46 -12.38 -12.31 -2.08
C ALA A 46 -13.78 -11.69 -2.01
N GLY A 47 -13.87 -10.38 -2.26
CA GLY A 47 -15.12 -9.64 -2.19
C GLY A 47 -15.61 -9.33 -0.78
N THR A 48 -14.81 -9.61 0.25
CA THR A 48 -15.09 -9.14 1.61
C THR A 48 -15.01 -7.62 1.68
N GLN A 49 -15.86 -7.03 2.51
CA GLN A 49 -15.88 -5.60 2.80
C GLN A 49 -15.21 -5.35 4.15
N GLY A 50 -14.28 -4.40 4.18
CA GLY A 50 -13.54 -4.02 5.38
C GLY A 50 -12.06 -4.37 5.28
N ASP A 51 -11.32 -3.94 6.31
CA ASP A 51 -9.88 -4.12 6.34
C ASP A 51 -9.50 -5.60 6.56
N LEU A 52 -8.54 -6.08 5.78
CA LEU A 52 -7.94 -7.39 5.92
C LEU A 52 -6.64 -7.28 6.72
N GLU A 53 -6.66 -7.83 7.94
CA GLU A 53 -5.50 -7.97 8.79
C GLU A 53 -4.79 -9.31 8.51
N LEU A 54 -3.70 -9.29 7.75
CA LEU A 54 -2.90 -10.46 7.39
C LEU A 54 -1.41 -10.24 7.70
N SER A 55 -1.11 -9.43 8.73
CA SER A 55 0.26 -9.04 9.10
C SER A 55 1.16 -10.19 9.56
N HIS A 56 0.63 -11.40 9.74
CA HIS A 56 1.44 -12.58 10.07
C HIS A 56 1.84 -13.41 8.84
N LEU A 57 1.26 -13.11 7.67
CA LEU A 57 1.53 -13.80 6.41
C LEU A 57 2.99 -13.60 6.00
N ARG A 58 3.70 -14.69 5.70
CA ARG A 58 5.12 -14.68 5.32
C ARG A 58 5.35 -14.87 3.83
N VAL A 59 4.41 -15.53 3.17
CA VAL A 59 4.48 -15.82 1.73
C VAL A 59 3.16 -15.45 1.08
N LEU A 60 3.23 -14.73 -0.04
CA LEU A 60 2.07 -14.37 -0.82
C LEU A 60 2.23 -14.86 -2.27
N PRO A 61 1.69 -16.03 -2.62
CA PRO A 61 1.66 -16.50 -4.00
C PRO A 61 0.79 -15.62 -4.90
N PRO A 62 1.08 -15.50 -6.22
CA PRO A 62 0.36 -14.57 -7.10
C PRO A 62 -1.15 -14.84 -7.20
N GLN A 63 -1.55 -16.11 -7.19
CA GLN A 63 -2.98 -16.48 -7.21
C GLN A 63 -3.71 -16.05 -5.94
N VAL A 64 -3.03 -16.12 -4.79
CA VAL A 64 -3.56 -15.66 -3.51
C VAL A 64 -3.66 -14.13 -3.50
N ALA A 65 -2.61 -13.44 -3.96
CA ALA A 65 -2.60 -11.98 -4.12
C ALA A 65 -3.77 -11.50 -4.99
N ALA A 66 -4.04 -12.17 -6.11
CA ALA A 66 -5.15 -11.85 -7.01
C ALA A 66 -6.52 -12.02 -6.35
N MET A 67 -6.68 -12.97 -5.41
CA MET A 67 -7.93 -13.13 -4.66
C MET A 67 -8.07 -12.06 -3.58
N LEU A 68 -6.99 -11.73 -2.87
CA LEU A 68 -7.00 -10.66 -1.87
C LEU A 68 -7.28 -9.29 -2.50
N ALA A 69 -6.74 -9.02 -3.69
CA ALA A 69 -6.97 -7.78 -4.43
C ALA A 69 -8.44 -7.52 -4.81
N ARG A 70 -9.32 -8.53 -4.68
CA ARG A 70 -10.77 -8.40 -4.90
C ARG A 70 -11.54 -7.97 -3.65
N SER A 71 -10.90 -7.94 -2.50
CA SER A 71 -11.48 -7.36 -1.28
C SER A 71 -11.52 -5.83 -1.37
N THR A 72 -12.39 -5.21 -0.58
CA THR A 72 -12.47 -3.75 -0.50
C THR A 72 -12.05 -3.31 0.90
N GLY A 73 -11.14 -2.35 0.99
CA GLY A 73 -10.60 -1.88 2.27
C GLY A 73 -9.08 -1.88 2.26
N SER A 74 -8.49 -1.72 3.45
CA SER A 74 -7.04 -1.84 3.65
C SER A 74 -6.60 -3.30 3.70
N ILE A 75 -5.51 -3.65 3.02
CA ILE A 75 -4.89 -4.97 3.10
C ILE A 75 -3.55 -4.81 3.82
N GLN A 76 -3.47 -5.35 5.04
CA GLN A 76 -2.27 -5.30 5.88
C GLN A 76 -1.48 -6.60 5.74
N LEU A 77 -0.26 -6.50 5.23
CA LEU A 77 0.62 -7.62 4.89
C LEU A 77 2.01 -7.40 5.50
N ASN A 78 2.06 -6.83 6.70
CA ASN A 78 3.29 -6.42 7.39
C ASN A 78 4.24 -7.57 7.74
N GLY A 79 3.81 -8.82 7.59
CA GLY A 79 4.63 -10.01 7.83
C GLY A 79 5.51 -10.39 6.64
N LEU A 80 5.23 -9.85 5.45
CA LEU A 80 5.96 -10.14 4.23
C LEU A 80 7.33 -9.47 4.26
N ALA A 81 8.39 -10.26 4.19
CA ALA A 81 9.75 -9.76 4.03
C ALA A 81 10.12 -9.50 2.57
N SER A 82 9.43 -10.15 1.62
CA SER A 82 9.61 -9.96 0.19
C SER A 82 8.30 -10.17 -0.57
N LEU A 83 8.25 -9.65 -1.79
CA LEU A 83 7.08 -9.74 -2.68
C LEU A 83 7.55 -9.99 -4.12
N SER A 84 6.98 -10.99 -4.79
CA SER A 84 7.27 -11.23 -6.20
C SER A 84 6.62 -10.16 -7.09
N PRO A 85 7.17 -9.85 -8.27
CA PRO A 85 6.56 -8.91 -9.20
C PRO A 85 5.11 -9.28 -9.57
N GLU A 86 4.80 -10.56 -9.73
CA GLU A 86 3.45 -11.02 -10.09
C GLU A 86 2.45 -10.80 -8.94
N SER A 87 2.86 -11.06 -7.69
CA SER A 87 2.03 -10.77 -6.52
C SER A 87 1.84 -9.27 -6.33
N ALA A 88 2.89 -8.47 -6.59
CA ALA A 88 2.80 -7.01 -6.51
C ALA A 88 1.86 -6.42 -7.57
N ALA A 89 1.94 -6.90 -8.81
CA ALA A 89 1.04 -6.53 -9.89
C ALA A 89 -0.42 -6.87 -9.55
N ALA A 90 -0.66 -8.03 -8.95
CA ALA A 90 -2.00 -8.42 -8.53
C ALA A 90 -2.58 -7.46 -7.47
N LEU A 91 -1.77 -7.00 -6.52
CA LEU A 91 -2.20 -6.08 -5.45
C LEU A 91 -2.36 -4.62 -5.90
N SER A 92 -1.70 -4.19 -6.98
CA SER A 92 -1.68 -2.79 -7.44
C SER A 92 -2.98 -2.34 -8.12
N GLN A 93 -4.07 -2.30 -7.35
CA GLN A 93 -5.39 -1.88 -7.82
C GLN A 93 -5.65 -0.38 -7.57
N PRO A 94 -6.47 0.29 -8.40
CA PRO A 94 -6.70 1.74 -8.31
C PRO A 94 -7.23 2.25 -6.97
N ASP A 95 -8.02 1.45 -6.26
CA ASP A 95 -8.62 1.79 -4.96
C ASP A 95 -7.99 1.00 -3.81
N ALA A 96 -6.85 0.34 -4.04
CA ALA A 96 -6.17 -0.43 -3.01
C ALA A 96 -5.53 0.49 -1.95
N PHE A 97 -5.68 0.11 -0.69
CA PHE A 97 -4.91 0.64 0.42
C PHE A 97 -4.03 -0.50 0.92
N LEU A 98 -2.71 -0.38 0.75
CA LEU A 98 -1.76 -1.44 1.04
C LEU A 98 -0.83 -1.02 2.19
N GLU A 99 -0.72 -1.91 3.18
CA GLU A 99 0.31 -1.84 4.23
C GLU A 99 1.29 -2.99 4.05
N LEU A 100 2.52 -2.66 3.69
CA LEU A 100 3.60 -3.58 3.36
C LEU A 100 4.84 -3.25 4.20
N ASP A 101 4.64 -2.96 5.48
CA ASP A 101 5.69 -2.44 6.35
C ASP A 101 6.75 -3.48 6.73
N GLY A 102 6.53 -4.74 6.40
CA GLY A 102 7.54 -5.80 6.54
C GLY A 102 8.62 -5.77 5.45
N LEU A 103 8.39 -5.08 4.33
CA LEU A 103 9.34 -5.01 3.22
C LEU A 103 10.50 -4.08 3.60
N THR A 104 11.69 -4.64 3.75
CA THR A 104 12.91 -3.87 4.05
C THR A 104 13.67 -3.43 2.80
N GLU A 105 13.44 -4.14 1.69
CA GLU A 105 13.97 -3.85 0.36
C GLU A 105 12.86 -3.94 -0.68
N LEU A 106 13.01 -3.20 -1.79
CA LEU A 106 12.08 -3.23 -2.89
C LEU A 106 12.85 -3.28 -4.22
N PRO A 107 13.09 -4.48 -4.78
CA PRO A 107 13.72 -4.63 -6.08
C PRO A 107 12.95 -3.88 -7.17
N LEU A 108 13.66 -3.35 -8.17
CA LEU A 108 13.07 -2.50 -9.22
C LEU A 108 11.91 -3.18 -9.96
N ASP A 109 12.00 -4.48 -10.25
CA ASP A 109 10.94 -5.21 -10.95
C ASP A 109 9.67 -5.33 -10.10
N THR A 110 9.82 -5.57 -8.79
CA THR A 110 8.70 -5.55 -7.84
C THR A 110 8.14 -4.14 -7.69
N ALA A 111 8.99 -3.11 -7.62
CA ALA A 111 8.56 -1.72 -7.53
C ALA A 111 7.71 -1.30 -8.75
N ARG A 112 8.15 -1.65 -9.96
CA ARG A 112 7.41 -1.38 -11.22
C ARG A 112 6.05 -2.06 -11.28
N ALA A 113 5.96 -3.26 -10.73
CA ALA A 113 4.70 -4.00 -10.66
C ALA A 113 3.77 -3.46 -9.57
N LEU A 114 4.33 -2.99 -8.45
CA LEU A 114 3.57 -2.49 -7.31
C LEU A 114 3.09 -1.05 -7.51
N ILE A 115 3.93 -0.19 -8.06
CA ILE A 115 3.75 1.26 -8.10
C ILE A 115 3.55 1.67 -9.56
N THR A 116 2.35 2.18 -9.83
CA THR A 116 2.03 2.85 -11.08
C THR A 116 1.70 4.32 -10.79
N ALA A 117 1.54 5.14 -11.83
CA ALA A 117 1.21 6.55 -11.65
C ALA A 117 -0.06 6.78 -10.81
N THR A 118 -1.04 5.86 -10.87
CA THR A 118 -2.35 6.00 -10.20
C THR A 118 -2.63 4.96 -9.13
N ASN A 119 -1.84 3.87 -9.05
CA ASN A 119 -2.10 2.74 -8.16
C ASN A 119 -0.87 2.39 -7.33
N PRO A 120 -1.05 1.95 -6.08
CA PRO A 120 -2.32 1.87 -5.33
C PRO A 120 -2.82 3.24 -4.85
N ARG A 121 -4.03 3.35 -4.27
CA ARG A 121 -4.51 4.63 -3.71
C ARG A 121 -3.68 5.08 -2.51
N SER A 122 -3.21 4.12 -1.72
CA SER A 122 -2.33 4.35 -0.58
C SER A 122 -1.35 3.20 -0.46
N LEU A 123 -0.09 3.52 -0.24
CA LEU A 123 1.00 2.58 -0.04
C LEU A 123 1.82 2.97 1.18
N THR A 124 1.87 2.05 2.14
CA THR A 124 2.71 2.18 3.33
C THR A 124 3.84 1.15 3.24
N LEU A 125 5.08 1.65 3.30
CA LEU A 125 6.34 0.90 3.24
C LEU A 125 7.27 1.40 4.37
N ARG A 126 6.79 1.42 5.62
CA ARG A 126 7.55 1.92 6.78
C ARG A 126 8.77 1.07 7.12
N GLY A 127 8.85 -0.17 6.66
CA GLY A 127 10.04 -1.01 6.85
C GLY A 127 11.16 -0.78 5.85
N LEU A 128 10.89 -0.07 4.75
CA LEU A 128 11.84 0.08 3.65
C LEU A 128 13.04 0.93 4.11
N GLN A 129 14.23 0.34 4.09
CA GLN A 129 15.45 0.95 4.66
C GLN A 129 16.27 1.72 3.63
N SER A 130 16.19 1.34 2.37
CA SER A 130 16.88 2.00 1.26
C SER A 130 16.11 1.85 -0.04
N ILE A 131 16.37 2.77 -0.98
CA ILE A 131 15.82 2.77 -2.34
C ILE A 131 16.93 3.07 -3.34
N SER A 132 16.75 2.65 -4.58
CA SER A 132 17.55 3.13 -5.71
C SER A 132 16.95 4.40 -6.30
N ASP A 133 17.70 5.10 -7.15
CA ASP A 133 17.20 6.28 -7.85
C ASP A 133 16.01 5.93 -8.77
N GLU A 134 16.04 4.76 -9.41
CA GLU A 134 14.94 4.30 -10.27
C GLU A 134 13.65 4.02 -9.46
N VAL A 135 13.78 3.50 -8.24
CA VAL A 135 12.64 3.31 -7.34
C VAL A 135 12.12 4.66 -6.83
N ALA A 136 13.00 5.60 -6.52
CA ALA A 136 12.63 6.96 -6.13
C ALA A 136 11.88 7.69 -7.25
N GLU A 137 12.31 7.53 -8.50
CA GLU A 137 11.63 8.11 -9.68
C GLU A 137 10.22 7.54 -9.86
N LEU A 138 10.04 6.22 -9.74
CA LEU A 138 8.72 5.58 -9.79
C LEU A 138 7.80 6.10 -8.68
N MET A 139 8.32 6.26 -7.46
CA MET A 139 7.58 6.82 -6.32
C MET A 139 7.24 8.30 -6.52
N GLY A 140 8.11 9.08 -7.17
CA GLY A 140 7.85 10.47 -7.55
C GLY A 140 6.71 10.60 -8.56
N GLN A 141 6.59 9.66 -9.49
CA GLN A 141 5.52 9.65 -10.50
C GLN A 141 4.17 9.15 -9.96
N HIS A 142 4.17 8.54 -8.78
CA HIS A 142 2.98 8.06 -8.11
C HIS A 142 2.11 9.22 -7.60
N SER A 143 0.78 9.06 -7.56
CA SER A 143 -0.16 10.10 -7.11
C SER A 143 -0.97 9.72 -5.85
N GLY A 144 -0.89 8.48 -5.38
CA GLY A 144 -1.54 8.02 -4.15
C GLY A 144 -0.79 8.45 -2.88
N TYR A 145 -1.30 8.08 -1.71
CA TYR A 145 -0.60 8.37 -0.44
C TYR A 145 0.63 7.47 -0.29
N LEU A 146 1.79 8.05 0.03
CA LEU A 146 3.02 7.29 0.21
C LEU A 146 3.63 7.54 1.60
N ARG A 147 3.90 6.45 2.34
CA ARG A 147 4.57 6.50 3.65
C ARG A 147 5.84 5.65 3.63
N LEU A 148 6.98 6.31 3.79
CA LEU A 148 8.33 5.74 3.71
C LEU A 148 9.11 6.02 5.00
N SER A 149 8.50 5.79 6.16
CA SER A 149 9.09 6.18 7.46
C SER A 149 10.34 5.38 7.85
N GLY A 150 10.67 4.30 7.14
CA GLY A 150 11.90 3.53 7.37
C GLY A 150 13.13 4.11 6.66
N LEU A 151 12.93 5.07 5.76
CA LEU A 151 14.03 5.75 5.07
C LEU A 151 14.67 6.76 6.03
N GLU A 152 15.73 6.32 6.71
CA GLU A 152 16.52 7.16 7.62
C GLU A 152 17.63 7.95 6.90
N SER A 153 18.15 7.38 5.80
CA SER A 153 19.20 7.97 4.98
C SER A 153 18.89 7.80 3.50
N VAL A 154 18.79 8.93 2.80
CA VAL A 154 18.56 9.00 1.34
C VAL A 154 19.45 10.10 0.77
N THR A 155 19.76 10.00 -0.51
CA THR A 155 20.57 11.02 -1.19
C THR A 155 19.72 12.24 -1.54
N ASP A 156 20.36 13.39 -1.74
CA ASP A 156 19.70 14.59 -2.26
C ASP A 156 18.98 14.32 -3.60
N ARG A 157 19.57 13.47 -4.45
CA ARG A 157 18.99 13.06 -5.72
C ARG A 157 17.70 12.26 -5.52
N GLN A 158 17.67 11.36 -4.53
CA GLN A 158 16.47 10.58 -4.20
C GLN A 158 15.36 11.46 -3.65
N ILE A 159 15.69 12.46 -2.83
CA ILE A 159 14.71 13.46 -2.37
C ILE A 159 14.13 14.25 -3.56
N GLU A 160 14.96 14.69 -4.49
CA GLU A 160 14.49 15.39 -5.70
C GLU A 160 13.50 14.54 -6.50
N LEU A 161 13.80 13.26 -6.68
CA LEU A 161 12.91 12.33 -7.38
C LEU A 161 11.62 12.08 -6.59
N LEU A 162 11.71 11.85 -5.28
CA LEU A 162 10.54 11.63 -4.43
C LEU A 162 9.64 12.86 -4.34
N THR A 163 10.19 14.07 -4.42
CA THR A 163 9.42 15.32 -4.31
C THR A 163 8.65 15.68 -5.58
N GLU A 164 8.88 14.99 -6.71
CA GLU A 164 8.00 15.02 -7.89
C GLU A 164 6.60 14.46 -7.57
N HIS A 165 6.48 13.68 -6.49
CA HIS A 165 5.22 13.22 -5.94
C HIS A 165 4.28 14.39 -5.68
N ARG A 166 2.98 14.21 -5.93
CA ARG A 166 1.98 15.28 -5.73
C ARG A 166 0.97 14.99 -4.62
N GLY A 167 0.98 13.77 -4.10
CA GLY A 167 0.14 13.35 -2.98
C GLY A 167 0.81 13.60 -1.64
N PHE A 168 0.31 12.91 -0.61
CA PHE A 168 0.96 12.91 0.70
C PHE A 168 2.26 12.10 0.63
N LEU A 169 3.36 12.70 1.08
CA LEU A 169 4.67 12.06 1.18
C LEU A 169 5.16 12.05 2.64
N GLY A 170 5.18 10.87 3.24
CA GLY A 170 5.67 10.65 4.59
C GLY A 170 7.12 10.20 4.62
N LEU A 171 8.04 11.07 5.01
CA LEU A 171 9.49 10.81 5.16
C LEU A 171 9.92 10.96 6.63
N SER A 172 9.10 10.47 7.55
CA SER A 172 9.33 10.66 8.99
C SER A 172 10.50 9.86 9.57
N GLY A 173 11.23 9.08 8.75
CA GLY A 173 12.49 8.45 9.15
C GLY A 173 13.69 9.38 9.05
N LEU A 174 13.62 10.43 8.23
CA LEU A 174 14.72 11.36 8.03
C LEU A 174 15.01 12.15 9.30
N GLN A 175 16.25 12.11 9.76
CA GLN A 175 16.67 12.80 10.98
C GLN A 175 17.25 14.20 10.73
N GLN A 176 17.77 14.41 9.52
CA GLN A 176 18.45 15.63 9.07
C GLN A 176 18.14 15.87 7.59
N LEU A 177 18.26 17.12 7.14
CA LEU A 177 18.17 17.51 5.73
C LEU A 177 19.39 18.33 5.33
N SER A 178 19.92 18.06 4.15
CA SER A 178 20.83 18.99 3.49
C SER A 178 20.06 20.22 2.99
N GLU A 179 20.76 21.31 2.70
CA GLU A 179 20.16 22.48 2.03
C GLU A 179 19.53 22.10 0.69
N ARG A 180 20.18 21.22 -0.09
CA ARG A 180 19.71 20.78 -1.40
C ARG A 180 18.43 19.96 -1.29
N ALA A 181 18.37 19.00 -0.37
CA ALA A 181 17.17 18.22 -0.08
C ALA A 181 16.04 19.12 0.44
N ALA A 182 16.34 20.04 1.35
CA ALA A 182 15.37 21.00 1.87
C ALA A 182 14.78 21.88 0.77
N LYS A 183 15.58 22.31 -0.22
CA LYS A 183 15.10 23.07 -1.38
C LYS A 183 14.14 22.27 -2.25
N ALA A 184 14.43 20.99 -2.51
CA ALA A 184 13.54 20.12 -3.26
C ALA A 184 12.22 19.88 -2.51
N ILE A 185 12.29 19.61 -1.21
CA ILE A 185 11.11 19.48 -0.34
C ILE A 185 10.29 20.78 -0.29
N GLY A 186 10.96 21.93 -0.28
CA GLY A 186 10.33 23.26 -0.34
C GLY A 186 9.48 23.49 -1.60
N GLN A 187 9.75 22.75 -2.68
CA GLN A 187 9.02 22.83 -3.95
C GLN A 187 7.92 21.77 -4.10
N HIS A 188 7.89 20.78 -3.22
CA HIS A 188 6.86 19.74 -3.24
C HIS A 188 5.46 20.33 -3.03
N GLU A 189 4.49 19.90 -3.83
CA GLU A 189 3.14 20.48 -3.86
C GLU A 189 2.13 19.76 -2.95
N GLY A 190 2.52 18.65 -2.32
CA GLY A 190 1.66 17.80 -1.48
C GLY A 190 1.90 17.97 0.02
N ILE A 191 1.17 17.20 0.84
CA ILE A 191 1.33 17.24 2.31
C ILE A 191 2.56 16.41 2.70
N LEU A 192 3.36 16.94 3.63
CA LEU A 192 4.61 16.32 4.07
C LEU A 192 4.57 15.86 5.52
N GLY A 193 5.12 14.68 5.77
CA GLY A 193 5.39 14.16 7.12
C GLY A 193 6.89 14.01 7.38
N LEU A 194 7.50 14.94 8.12
CA LEU A 194 8.92 15.00 8.45
C LEU A 194 9.17 14.91 9.97
N ASN A 195 8.36 14.14 10.68
CA ASN A 195 8.40 14.06 12.15
C ASN A 195 9.72 13.51 12.73
N GLY A 196 10.55 12.85 11.92
CA GLY A 196 11.85 12.34 12.34
C GLY A 196 12.92 13.42 12.45
N LEU A 197 12.71 14.61 11.86
CA LEU A 197 13.70 15.67 11.89
C LEU A 197 13.91 16.13 13.33
N THR A 198 15.16 16.05 13.79
CA THR A 198 15.54 16.45 15.15
C THR A 198 16.26 17.80 15.17
N SER A 199 16.77 18.25 14.03
CA SER A 199 17.42 19.54 13.85
C SER A 199 17.19 20.05 12.43
N LEU A 200 17.31 21.37 12.26
CA LEU A 200 17.20 22.04 10.97
C LEU A 200 18.19 23.22 10.95
N SER A 201 19.04 23.30 9.92
CA SER A 201 19.92 24.45 9.77
C SER A 201 19.12 25.69 9.34
N PRO A 202 19.61 26.92 9.60
CA PRO A 202 18.96 28.14 9.11
C PRO A 202 18.73 28.12 7.58
N GLU A 203 19.68 27.59 6.82
CA GLU A 203 19.62 27.48 5.37
C GLU A 203 18.53 26.50 4.93
N ALA A 204 18.45 25.32 5.58
CA ALA A 204 17.39 24.35 5.32
C ALA A 204 16.00 24.89 5.70
N ALA A 205 15.90 25.65 6.79
CA ALA A 205 14.64 26.31 7.20
C ALA A 205 14.17 27.34 6.16
N VAL A 206 15.09 28.16 5.64
CA VAL A 206 14.80 29.11 4.55
C VAL A 206 14.41 28.37 3.28
N ALA A 207 15.08 27.26 2.96
CA ALA A 207 14.80 26.46 1.77
C ALA A 207 13.43 25.75 1.82
N LEU A 208 12.93 25.41 3.02
CA LEU A 208 11.60 24.83 3.24
C LEU A 208 10.46 25.88 3.24
N ALA A 209 10.76 27.15 3.52
CA ALA A 209 9.78 28.22 3.63
C ALA A 209 8.83 28.39 2.42
N PRO A 210 9.23 28.10 1.16
CA PRO A 210 8.32 28.17 0.01
C PRO A 210 7.23 27.09 -0.02
N HIS A 211 7.33 26.04 0.79
CA HIS A 211 6.38 24.94 0.79
C HIS A 211 4.99 25.44 1.21
N ALA A 212 4.00 25.25 0.34
CA ALA A 212 2.68 25.87 0.50
C ALA A 212 1.65 25.00 1.25
N GLN A 213 1.92 23.71 1.43
CA GLN A 213 1.01 22.78 2.11
C GLN A 213 1.41 22.54 3.56
N PHE A 214 0.66 21.66 4.22
CA PHE A 214 0.95 21.26 5.60
C PHE A 214 2.24 20.41 5.66
N ILE A 215 3.20 20.86 6.47
CA ILE A 215 4.35 20.05 6.87
C ILE A 215 4.18 19.70 8.35
N ARG A 216 4.25 18.41 8.66
CA ARG A 216 4.36 17.92 10.03
C ARG A 216 5.83 17.73 10.42
N MET A 217 6.29 18.43 11.46
CA MET A 217 7.68 18.40 11.95
C MET A 217 7.73 18.38 13.49
N ASP A 218 6.93 17.52 14.11
CA ASP A 218 6.78 17.51 15.58
C ASP A 218 8.04 17.06 16.33
N GLY A 219 9.04 16.52 15.62
CA GLY A 219 10.29 16.01 16.20
C GLY A 219 11.38 17.07 16.43
N LEU A 220 11.20 18.29 15.91
CA LEU A 220 12.18 19.37 16.08
C LEU A 220 12.22 19.81 17.55
N LYS A 221 13.43 19.89 18.11
CA LYS A 221 13.69 20.28 19.50
C LYS A 221 14.31 21.67 19.60
#